data_AF-A0A353H1V6-F1
#
_entry.id   AF-A0A353H1V6-F1
#
_cell.length_a   1.000
_cell.length_b   1.000
_cell.length_c   1.000
_cell.angle_alpha   90.00
_cell.angle_beta   90.00
_cell.angle_gamma   90.00
#
_symmetry.space_group_name_H-M   'P 1'
#
loop_
_entity.id
_entity.type
_entity.pdbx_description
1 polymer ?
#
loop_
_entity_poly.entity_id
_entity_poly.type
_entity_poly.pdbx_seq_one_letter_code
_entity_poly.pdbx_strand_id
1 'polypeptide(L)'
;MGQLTLNVDMVWTLISLVLTLFIFSYLFGDNVFFRFATAIFIGAAAGYFAVVILYQVLLPRLIAPIIQGSTLALVPLVLSGLLLTKLSPRLGRLGNISMAVLVGSGAAIAIGGAALGTIFNQVRAAIGAFDPQVNVFGQAPGVQILEGIFLLVGTVSTLVYFNFGARQKVGELPKRSKLTAIISGIGQFFIAVTLGSVFAGVLSAGLTALVGRADFIIRAVTSLVGG
;
A
#
# COMPACT_ATOMS: atom_id res chain seq x y z
N MET A 1 -44.83 29.18 -0.17
CA MET A 1 -43.94 29.42 0.99
C MET A 1 -43.40 28.07 1.45
N GLY A 2 -42.45 27.50 0.72
CA GLY A 2 -41.70 26.32 1.16
C GLY A 2 -40.49 26.81 1.94
N GLN A 3 -40.38 26.40 3.19
CA GLN A 3 -39.24 26.76 4.03
C GLN A 3 -37.95 26.27 3.35
N LEU A 4 -37.03 27.20 3.11
CA LEU A 4 -35.61 26.92 2.86
C LEU A 4 -35.03 26.28 4.13
N THR A 5 -35.38 25.02 4.41
CA THR A 5 -34.53 24.22 5.29
C THR A 5 -33.26 23.98 4.48
N LEU A 6 -32.13 24.52 4.97
CA LEU A 6 -30.82 24.09 4.50
C LEU A 6 -30.74 22.59 4.81
N ASN A 7 -31.14 21.77 3.84
CA ASN A 7 -31.11 20.32 3.99
C ASN A 7 -29.65 19.94 4.25
N VAL A 8 -29.41 19.11 5.27
CA VAL A 8 -28.07 18.72 5.71
C VAL A 8 -27.25 18.17 4.53
N ASP A 9 -27.93 17.47 3.62
CA ASP A 9 -27.35 16.96 2.38
C ASP A 9 -26.82 18.05 1.44
N MET A 10 -27.50 19.19 1.35
CA MET A 10 -27.07 20.33 0.52
C MET A 10 -25.80 20.97 1.08
N VAL A 11 -25.73 21.11 2.42
CA VAL A 11 -24.53 21.64 3.10
C VAL A 11 -23.34 20.72 2.87
N TRP A 12 -23.52 19.40 3.03
CA TRP A 12 -22.45 18.43 2.76
C TRP A 12 -22.02 18.39 1.30
N THR A 13 -22.98 18.54 0.38
CA THR A 13 -22.69 18.62 -1.06
C THR A 13 -21.85 19.85 -1.39
N LEU A 14 -22.19 21.01 -0.83
CA LEU A 14 -21.44 22.25 -1.01
C LEU A 14 -20.02 22.16 -0.44
N ILE A 15 -19.88 21.64 0.79
CA ILE A 15 -18.57 21.42 1.43
C ILE A 15 -17.72 20.47 0.56
N SER A 16 -18.30 19.37 0.10
CA SER A 16 -17.62 18.38 -0.75
C SER A 16 -17.20 18.97 -2.09
N LEU A 17 -18.03 19.83 -2.69
CA LEU A 17 -17.73 20.55 -3.92
C LEU A 17 -16.54 21.50 -3.74
N VAL A 18 -16.57 22.35 -2.71
CA VAL A 18 -15.49 23.30 -2.42
C VAL A 18 -14.17 22.57 -2.16
N LEU A 19 -14.20 21.51 -1.34
CA LEU A 19 -13.00 20.74 -1.02
C LEU A 19 -12.45 20.01 -2.25
N THR A 20 -13.32 19.47 -3.11
CA THR A 20 -12.92 18.86 -4.38
C THR A 20 -12.26 19.89 -5.30
N LEU A 21 -12.81 21.09 -5.42
CA LEU A 21 -12.21 22.18 -6.22
C LEU A 21 -10.85 22.60 -5.67
N PHE A 22 -10.68 22.66 -4.34
CA PHE A 22 -9.39 22.98 -3.72
C PHE A 22 -8.32 21.93 -4.06
N ILE A 23 -8.69 20.65 -4.11
CA ILE A 23 -7.77 19.58 -4.54
C ILE A 23 -7.46 19.70 -6.03
N PHE A 24 -8.47 19.95 -6.88
CA PHE A 24 -8.30 20.13 -8.32
C PHE A 24 -7.44 21.35 -8.68
N SER A 25 -7.40 22.37 -7.81
CA SER A 25 -6.53 23.53 -7.99
C SER A 25 -5.05 23.15 -8.15
N TYR A 26 -4.62 21.98 -7.67
CA TYR A 26 -3.27 21.46 -7.87
C TYR A 26 -2.89 21.32 -9.35
N LEU A 27 -3.87 21.10 -10.25
CA LEU A 27 -3.62 21.02 -11.68
C LEU A 27 -3.01 22.32 -12.25
N PHE A 28 -3.28 23.46 -11.60
CA PHE A 28 -2.76 24.78 -11.98
C PHE A 28 -1.49 25.17 -11.21
N GLY A 29 -0.95 24.29 -10.37
CA GLY A 29 0.23 24.54 -9.53
C GLY A 29 -0.06 24.49 -8.03
N ASP A 30 0.99 24.77 -7.22
CA ASP A 30 0.89 24.79 -5.76
C ASP A 30 0.23 26.09 -5.27
N ASN A 31 -1.08 26.01 -4.98
CA ASN A 31 -1.90 27.14 -4.53
C ASN A 31 -2.28 27.01 -3.05
N VAL A 32 -2.57 28.15 -2.40
CA VAL A 32 -2.98 28.20 -0.98
C VAL A 32 -4.19 27.31 -0.70
N PHE A 33 -5.15 27.25 -1.63
CA PHE A 33 -6.35 26.41 -1.50
C PHE A 33 -6.02 24.91 -1.44
N PHE A 34 -5.11 24.45 -2.28
CA PHE A 34 -4.65 23.05 -2.26
C PHE A 34 -3.93 22.72 -0.95
N ARG A 35 -3.02 23.60 -0.51
CA ARG A 35 -2.29 23.44 0.77
C ARG A 35 -3.23 23.43 1.97
N PHE A 36 -4.30 24.21 1.93
CA PHE A 36 -5.32 24.22 2.97
C PHE A 36 -6.12 22.91 3.01
N ALA A 37 -6.63 22.44 1.86
CA ALA A 37 -7.38 21.18 1.79
C ALA A 37 -6.53 19.98 2.24
N THR A 38 -5.27 19.92 1.80
CA THR A 38 -4.32 18.88 2.22
C THR A 38 -3.98 18.96 3.70
N ALA A 39 -3.80 20.16 4.27
CA ALA A 39 -3.58 20.33 5.70
C ALA A 39 -4.77 19.85 6.54
N ILE A 40 -6.01 20.16 6.13
CA ILE A 40 -7.23 19.64 6.79
C ILE A 40 -7.26 18.13 6.72
N PHE A 41 -7.01 17.55 5.53
CA PHE A 41 -7.04 16.11 5.34
C PHE A 41 -5.98 15.39 6.21
N ILE A 42 -4.75 15.90 6.22
CA ILE A 42 -3.67 15.36 7.07
C ILE A 42 -4.01 15.52 8.55
N GLY A 43 -4.56 16.67 8.96
CA GLY A 43 -4.99 16.91 10.33
C GLY A 43 -6.10 15.96 10.79
N ALA A 44 -7.11 15.73 9.95
CA ALA A 44 -8.19 14.79 10.22
C ALA A 44 -7.67 13.35 10.32
N ALA A 45 -6.79 12.93 9.40
CA ALA A 45 -6.16 11.63 9.44
C ALA A 45 -5.32 11.45 10.72
N ALA A 46 -4.51 12.44 11.08
CA ALA A 46 -3.70 12.43 12.30
C ALA A 46 -4.57 12.36 13.56
N GLY A 47 -5.69 13.10 13.61
CA GLY A 47 -6.65 13.05 14.70
C GLY A 47 -7.30 11.67 14.85
N TYR A 48 -7.75 11.08 13.73
CA TYR A 48 -8.28 9.72 13.72
C TYR A 48 -7.25 8.71 14.26
N PHE A 49 -6.02 8.75 13.75
CA PHE A 49 -4.95 7.87 14.22
C PHE A 49 -4.62 8.09 15.70
N ALA A 50 -4.62 9.33 16.19
CA ALA A 50 -4.40 9.62 17.60
C ALA A 50 -5.45 8.95 18.49
N VAL A 51 -6.73 9.03 18.11
CA VAL A 51 -7.83 8.35 18.83
C VAL A 51 -7.66 6.83 18.76
N VAL A 52 -7.39 6.28 17.57
CA VAL A 52 -7.17 4.83 17.40
C VAL A 52 -6.01 4.33 18.26
N ILE A 53 -4.88 5.03 18.24
CA ILE A 53 -3.71 4.71 19.06
C ILE A 53 -4.05 4.78 20.55
N LEU A 54 -4.78 5.81 20.99
CA LEU A 54 -5.14 5.96 22.39
C LEU A 54 -6.03 4.80 22.88
N TYR A 55 -7.09 4.48 22.15
CA TYR A 55 -8.10 3.50 22.57
C TYR A 55 -7.74 2.05 22.25
N GLN A 56 -7.03 1.80 21.15
CA GLN A 56 -6.71 0.43 20.70
C GLN A 56 -5.30 -0.01 21.06
N VAL A 57 -4.41 0.94 21.40
CA VAL A 57 -3.01 0.64 21.72
C VAL A 57 -2.66 1.05 23.14
N LEU A 58 -2.66 2.34 23.49
CA LEU A 58 -2.18 2.80 24.80
C LEU A 58 -3.04 2.28 25.95
N LEU A 59 -4.35 2.47 25.90
CA LEU A 59 -5.23 2.01 26.98
C LEU A 59 -5.15 0.50 27.21
N PRO A 60 -5.36 -0.37 26.21
CA PRO A 60 -5.40 -1.81 26.42
C PRO A 60 -4.02 -2.45 26.55
N ARG A 61 -2.96 -1.92 25.91
CA ARG A 61 -1.63 -2.56 25.91
C ARG A 61 -0.63 -1.95 26.90
N LEU A 62 -0.85 -0.72 27.36
CA LEU A 62 0.01 -0.07 28.34
C LEU A 62 -0.70 0.14 29.66
N ILE A 63 -1.83 0.84 29.67
CA ILE A 63 -2.46 1.29 30.92
C ILE A 63 -3.15 0.13 31.66
N ALA A 64 -3.99 -0.67 30.97
CA ALA A 64 -4.72 -1.77 31.60
C ALA A 64 -3.78 -2.83 32.24
N PRO A 65 -2.69 -3.27 31.58
CA PRO A 65 -1.75 -4.21 32.18
C PRO A 65 -0.96 -3.64 33.37
N ILE A 66 -0.68 -2.33 33.38
CA ILE A 66 -0.03 -1.66 34.52
C ILE A 66 -0.96 -1.66 35.73
N ILE A 67 -2.24 -1.35 35.54
CA ILE A 67 -3.25 -1.39 36.61
C ILE A 67 -3.41 -2.81 37.17
N GLN A 68 -3.27 -3.82 36.31
CA GLN A 68 -3.30 -5.24 36.69
C GLN A 68 -1.99 -5.75 37.33
N GLY A 69 -0.98 -4.89 37.52
CA GLY A 69 0.28 -5.25 38.17
C GLY A 69 1.24 -6.07 37.29
N SER A 70 1.04 -6.10 35.97
CA SER A 70 1.92 -6.84 35.07
C SER A 70 3.27 -6.14 34.89
N THR A 71 4.34 -6.81 35.31
CA THR A 71 5.72 -6.33 35.15
C THR A 71 6.17 -6.27 33.69
N LEU A 72 5.53 -7.03 32.79
CA LEU A 72 5.83 -7.00 31.36
C LEU A 72 5.46 -5.67 30.70
N ALA A 73 4.50 -4.93 31.26
CA ALA A 73 4.09 -3.61 30.76
C ALA A 73 5.09 -2.50 31.09
N LEU A 74 6.03 -2.76 32.01
CA LEU A 74 7.11 -1.82 32.33
C LEU A 74 8.10 -1.69 31.18
N VAL A 75 8.32 -2.75 30.39
CA VAL A 75 9.23 -2.71 29.24
C VAL A 75 8.78 -1.68 28.20
N PRO A 76 7.55 -1.71 27.65
CA PRO A 76 7.09 -0.68 26.72
C PRO A 76 6.97 0.70 27.37
N LEU A 77 6.67 0.79 28.68
CA LEU A 77 6.66 2.07 29.41
C LEU A 77 8.06 2.72 29.43
N VAL A 78 9.08 1.95 29.80
CA VAL A 78 10.47 2.41 29.84
C VAL A 78 10.96 2.76 28.44
N LEU A 79 10.67 1.93 27.43
CA LEU A 79 11.02 2.24 26.05
C LEU A 79 10.31 3.51 25.55
N SER A 80 9.05 3.73 25.93
CA SER A 80 8.32 4.96 25.59
C SER A 80 8.96 6.19 26.27
N GLY A 81 9.32 6.08 27.55
CA GLY A 81 10.04 7.14 28.26
C GLY A 81 11.42 7.45 27.66
N LEU A 82 12.18 6.41 27.32
CA LEU A 82 13.46 6.54 26.61
C LEU A 82 13.29 7.22 25.26
N LEU A 83 12.17 6.99 24.56
CA LEU A 83 11.91 7.66 23.27
C LEU A 83 11.72 9.17 23.43
N LEU A 84 11.07 9.63 24.51
CA LEU A 84 10.93 11.06 24.80
C LEU A 84 12.27 11.77 24.97
N THR A 85 13.33 11.06 25.38
CA THR A 85 14.68 11.65 25.49
C THR A 85 15.26 12.11 24.15
N LYS A 86 14.72 11.61 23.04
CA LYS A 86 15.08 12.02 21.67
C LYS A 86 14.65 13.45 21.34
N LEU A 87 13.72 14.02 22.11
CA LEU A 87 13.29 15.42 21.96
C LEU A 87 14.41 16.41 22.39
N SER A 88 15.38 15.95 23.18
CA SER A 88 16.52 16.75 23.62
C SER A 88 17.82 16.34 22.89
N PRO A 89 18.55 17.30 22.27
CA PRO A 89 19.82 17.01 21.59
C PRO A 89 20.89 16.37 22.49
N ARG A 90 20.84 16.63 23.81
CA ARG A 90 21.85 16.15 24.77
C ARG A 90 21.63 14.71 25.22
N LEU A 91 20.36 14.28 25.31
CA LEU A 91 19.97 12.97 25.86
C LEU A 91 19.57 11.97 24.77
N GLY A 92 19.58 12.37 23.49
CA GLY A 92 19.08 11.57 22.37
C GLY A 92 19.76 10.21 22.15
N ARG A 93 20.97 9.98 22.69
CA ARG A 93 21.64 8.67 22.61
C ARG A 93 20.85 7.57 23.32
N LEU A 94 20.16 7.88 24.42
CA LEU A 94 19.33 6.92 25.17
C LEU A 94 18.08 6.51 24.38
N GLY A 95 17.52 7.44 23.60
CA GLY A 95 16.40 7.17 22.70
C GLY A 95 16.73 6.25 21.51
N ASN A 96 18.01 6.02 21.20
CA ASN A 96 18.40 5.12 20.11
C ASN A 96 18.00 3.66 20.38
N ILE A 97 17.94 3.24 21.64
CA ILE A 97 17.50 1.88 22.00
C ILE A 97 16.03 1.69 21.60
N SER A 98 15.15 2.64 21.98
CA SER A 98 13.74 2.62 21.58
C SER A 98 13.57 2.72 20.07
N MET A 99 14.37 3.55 19.39
CA MET A 99 14.36 3.63 17.93
C MET A 99 14.80 2.33 17.26
N ALA A 100 15.81 1.66 17.78
CA ALA A 100 16.27 0.37 17.25
C ALA A 100 15.16 -0.69 17.37
N VAL A 101 14.44 -0.73 18.49
CA VAL A 101 13.29 -1.63 18.68
C VAL A 101 12.15 -1.26 17.72
N LEU A 102 11.82 0.03 17.56
CA LEU A 102 10.74 0.46 16.67
C LEU A 102 11.05 0.17 15.19
N VAL A 103 12.26 0.52 14.74
CA VAL A 103 12.68 0.29 13.36
C VAL A 103 12.87 -1.21 13.10
N GLY A 104 13.48 -1.94 14.04
CA GLY A 104 13.68 -3.38 13.94
C GLY A 104 12.35 -4.15 13.90
N SER A 105 11.41 -3.84 14.78
CA SER A 105 10.07 -4.43 14.76
C SER A 105 9.28 -4.02 13.52
N GLY A 106 9.35 -2.76 13.09
CA GLY A 106 8.73 -2.29 11.85
C GLY A 106 9.27 -3.02 10.61
N ALA A 107 10.59 -3.17 10.51
CA ALA A 107 11.23 -3.92 9.44
C ALA A 107 10.86 -5.41 9.49
N ALA A 108 10.84 -6.02 10.68
CA ALA A 108 10.43 -7.42 10.85
C ALA A 108 8.97 -7.64 10.46
N ILE A 109 8.06 -6.74 10.84
CA ILE A 109 6.64 -6.80 10.46
C ILE A 109 6.48 -6.58 8.96
N ALA A 110 7.20 -5.64 8.35
CA ALA A 110 7.13 -5.39 6.92
C ALA A 110 7.66 -6.59 6.10
N ILE A 111 8.84 -7.11 6.45
CA ILE A 111 9.44 -8.26 5.77
C ILE A 111 8.62 -9.53 6.02
N GLY A 112 8.26 -9.78 7.28
CA GLY A 112 7.46 -10.96 7.66
C GLY A 112 6.05 -10.91 7.06
N GLY A 113 5.41 -9.74 7.07
CA GLY A 113 4.12 -9.49 6.46
C GLY A 113 4.15 -9.65 4.94
N ALA A 114 5.19 -9.16 4.27
CA ALA A 114 5.40 -9.41 2.84
C ALA A 114 5.64 -10.90 2.56
N ALA A 115 6.54 -11.56 3.30
CA ALA A 115 6.84 -12.97 3.08
C ALA A 115 5.61 -13.87 3.30
N LEU A 116 4.94 -13.75 4.45
CA LEU A 116 3.77 -14.56 4.81
C LEU A 116 2.54 -14.17 3.99
N GLY A 117 2.34 -12.88 3.75
CA GLY A 117 1.18 -12.36 3.01
C GLY A 117 1.26 -12.61 1.51
N THR A 118 2.46 -12.57 0.93
CA THR A 118 2.65 -12.73 -0.52
C THR A 118 3.39 -14.01 -0.86
N ILE A 119 4.67 -14.14 -0.54
CA ILE A 119 5.55 -15.20 -1.06
C ILE A 119 5.02 -16.59 -0.72
N PHE A 120 4.70 -16.86 0.55
CA PHE A 120 4.21 -18.18 0.96
C PHE A 120 2.87 -18.52 0.29
N ASN A 121 1.95 -17.56 0.21
CA ASN A 121 0.66 -17.75 -0.45
C ASN A 121 0.83 -17.98 -1.95
N GLN A 122 1.72 -17.23 -2.61
CA GLN A 122 2.02 -17.40 -4.03
C GLN A 122 2.68 -18.76 -4.33
N VAL A 123 3.62 -19.21 -3.49
CA VAL A 123 4.24 -20.54 -3.62
C VAL A 123 3.20 -21.64 -3.42
N ARG A 124 2.34 -21.54 -2.40
CA ARG A 124 1.26 -22.50 -2.18
C ARG A 124 0.26 -22.54 -3.33
N ALA A 125 -0.11 -21.39 -3.89
CA ALA A 125 -0.99 -21.31 -5.05
C ALA A 125 -0.34 -21.95 -6.30
N ALA A 126 0.97 -21.72 -6.52
CA ALA A 126 1.71 -22.34 -7.62
C ALA A 126 1.81 -23.86 -7.47
N ILE A 127 1.94 -24.39 -6.26
CA ILE A 127 1.92 -25.84 -5.99
C ILE A 127 0.49 -26.39 -6.20
N GLY A 128 -0.51 -25.72 -5.63
CA GLY A 128 -1.92 -26.12 -5.74
C GLY A 128 -2.45 -26.11 -7.18
N ALA A 129 -1.84 -25.33 -8.08
CA ALA A 129 -2.17 -25.35 -9.50
C ALA A 129 -2.00 -26.73 -10.15
N PHE A 130 -1.18 -27.62 -9.57
CA PHE A 130 -0.97 -28.98 -10.05
C PHE A 130 -1.73 -30.04 -9.25
N ASP A 131 -2.48 -29.65 -8.22
CA ASP A 131 -3.32 -30.56 -7.44
C ASP A 131 -4.76 -30.55 -8.00
N PRO A 132 -5.24 -31.68 -8.56
CA PRO A 132 -6.59 -31.77 -9.12
C PRO A 132 -7.71 -31.57 -8.09
N GLN A 133 -7.41 -31.69 -6.79
CA GLN A 133 -8.40 -31.52 -5.72
C GLN A 133 -8.56 -30.06 -5.28
N VAL A 134 -7.64 -29.17 -5.66
CA VAL A 134 -7.64 -27.77 -5.27
C VAL A 134 -7.94 -26.91 -6.49
N ASN A 135 -9.15 -26.35 -6.58
CA ASN A 135 -9.49 -25.50 -7.72
C ASN A 135 -8.96 -24.05 -7.54
N VAL A 136 -7.71 -23.82 -7.93
CA VAL A 136 -7.03 -22.51 -7.77
C VAL A 136 -7.58 -21.44 -8.73
N PHE A 137 -7.93 -21.83 -9.96
CA PHE A 137 -8.30 -20.89 -11.03
C PHE A 137 -9.81 -20.89 -11.35
N GLY A 138 -10.61 -21.69 -10.64
CA GLY A 138 -12.04 -21.84 -10.92
C GLY A 138 -12.35 -22.62 -12.19
N GLN A 139 -11.40 -23.42 -12.71
CA GLN A 139 -11.47 -24.09 -14.01
C GLN A 139 -11.61 -25.62 -13.86
N ALA A 140 -11.88 -26.30 -14.97
CA ALA A 140 -11.86 -27.76 -15.03
C ALA A 140 -10.43 -28.31 -14.77
N PRO A 141 -10.27 -29.51 -14.18
CA PRO A 141 -8.96 -30.02 -13.75
C PRO A 141 -7.90 -30.06 -14.87
N GLY A 142 -8.30 -30.40 -16.10
CA GLY A 142 -7.38 -30.42 -17.24
C GLY A 142 -6.91 -29.04 -17.69
N VAL A 143 -7.78 -28.02 -17.60
CA VAL A 143 -7.45 -26.63 -17.95
C VAL A 143 -6.57 -26.00 -16.87
N GLN A 144 -6.84 -26.32 -15.59
CA GLN A 144 -6.03 -25.87 -14.48
C GLN A 144 -4.57 -26.33 -14.59
N ILE A 145 -4.31 -27.58 -14.97
CA ILE A 145 -2.94 -28.07 -15.15
C ILE A 145 -2.23 -27.28 -16.26
N LEU A 146 -2.94 -26.97 -17.35
CA LEU A 146 -2.39 -26.16 -18.44
C LEU A 146 -2.02 -24.74 -17.98
N GLU A 147 -2.90 -24.10 -17.19
CA GLU A 147 -2.63 -22.79 -16.59
C GLU A 147 -1.48 -22.85 -15.57
N GLY A 148 -1.39 -23.93 -14.80
CA GLY A 148 -0.27 -24.21 -13.90
C GLY A 148 1.06 -24.34 -14.65
N ILE A 149 1.08 -25.04 -15.79
CA ILE A 149 2.26 -25.13 -16.66
C ILE A 149 2.63 -23.73 -17.19
N PHE A 150 1.64 -22.96 -17.65
CA PHE A 150 1.87 -21.60 -18.13
C PHE A 150 2.47 -20.70 -17.04
N LEU A 151 1.92 -20.75 -15.81
CA LEU A 151 2.43 -20.06 -14.63
C LEU A 151 3.86 -20.48 -14.32
N LEU A 152 4.15 -21.78 -14.32
CA LEU A 152 5.47 -22.33 -14.01
C LEU A 152 6.51 -21.90 -15.05
N VAL A 153 6.19 -21.98 -16.33
CA VAL A 153 7.05 -21.52 -17.43
C VAL A 153 7.29 -20.01 -17.33
N GLY A 154 6.26 -19.21 -17.09
CA GLY A 154 6.37 -17.76 -16.89
C GLY A 154 7.26 -17.41 -15.69
N THR A 155 7.09 -18.12 -14.57
CA THR A 155 7.86 -17.89 -13.34
C THR A 155 9.32 -18.27 -13.53
N VAL A 156 9.60 -19.46 -14.06
CA VAL A 156 10.97 -19.94 -14.29
C VAL A 156 11.70 -19.05 -15.29
N SER A 157 11.04 -18.70 -16.41
CA SER A 157 11.65 -17.82 -17.42
C SER A 157 11.95 -16.41 -16.89
N THR A 158 11.05 -15.86 -16.08
CA THR A 158 11.24 -14.57 -15.39
C THR A 158 12.40 -14.62 -14.39
N LEU A 159 12.51 -15.70 -13.59
CA LEU A 159 13.63 -15.90 -12.69
C LEU A 159 14.96 -16.02 -13.44
N VAL A 160 14.97 -16.71 -14.58
CA VAL A 160 16.15 -16.82 -15.45
C VAL A 160 16.53 -15.45 -16.04
N TYR A 161 15.56 -14.61 -16.41
CA TYR A 161 15.82 -13.24 -16.85
C TYR A 161 16.51 -12.40 -15.77
N PHE A 162 16.04 -12.48 -14.53
CA PHE A 162 16.63 -11.77 -13.39
C PHE A 162 17.82 -12.49 -12.75
N ASN A 163 18.26 -13.63 -13.28
CA ASN A 163 19.40 -14.35 -12.73
C ASN A 163 20.70 -13.57 -12.99
N PHE A 164 21.10 -12.76 -12.01
CA PHE A 164 22.35 -12.01 -11.98
C PHE A 164 23.61 -12.92 -11.92
N GLY A 165 23.44 -14.25 -11.82
CA GLY A 165 24.51 -15.23 -11.70
C GLY A 165 25.31 -15.52 -12.98
N ALA A 166 24.95 -14.96 -14.14
CA ALA A 166 25.82 -14.99 -15.32
C ALA A 166 27.02 -14.06 -15.07
N ARG A 167 28.04 -14.58 -14.38
CA ARG A 167 29.35 -13.93 -14.15
C ARG A 167 29.71 -12.99 -15.31
N GLN A 168 29.68 -11.69 -15.06
CA GLN A 168 30.49 -10.75 -15.80
C GLN A 168 31.95 -11.01 -15.37
N LYS A 169 32.62 -11.93 -16.06
CA LYS A 169 34.08 -11.91 -16.08
C LYS A 169 34.49 -10.67 -16.87
N VAL A 170 35.18 -9.75 -16.21
CA VAL A 170 35.82 -8.59 -16.84
C VAL A 170 36.73 -9.12 -17.96
N GLY A 171 36.43 -8.78 -19.21
CA GLY A 171 37.28 -9.07 -20.37
C GLY A 171 36.86 -10.21 -21.31
N GLU A 172 35.80 -10.98 -21.03
CA GLU A 172 35.27 -11.99 -21.97
C GLU A 172 33.86 -11.60 -22.45
N LEU A 173 33.61 -11.70 -23.77
CA LEU A 173 32.26 -11.57 -24.34
C LEU A 173 31.31 -12.49 -23.56
N PRO A 174 30.16 -11.99 -23.07
CA PRO A 174 29.26 -12.75 -22.22
C PRO A 174 28.69 -13.95 -22.99
N LYS A 175 29.32 -15.12 -22.82
CA LYS A 175 28.80 -16.40 -23.32
C LYS A 175 27.65 -16.86 -22.42
N ARG A 176 26.50 -16.19 -22.53
CA ARG A 176 25.24 -16.80 -22.10
C ARG A 176 24.99 -18.00 -23.03
N SER A 177 24.73 -19.18 -22.46
CA SER A 177 24.31 -20.34 -23.25
C SER A 177 23.08 -19.95 -24.09
N LYS A 178 23.02 -20.38 -25.35
CA LYS A 178 21.91 -20.04 -26.28
C LYS A 178 20.54 -20.33 -25.65
N LEU A 179 20.44 -21.41 -24.87
CA LEU A 179 19.22 -21.78 -24.14
C LEU A 179 18.83 -20.74 -23.08
N THR A 180 19.80 -20.23 -22.31
CA THR A 180 19.55 -19.19 -21.29
C THR A 180 19.11 -17.87 -21.91
N ALA A 181 19.65 -17.51 -23.08
CA ALA A 181 19.25 -16.30 -23.80
C ALA A 181 17.79 -16.37 -24.29
N ILE A 182 17.37 -17.51 -24.83
CA ILE A 182 15.99 -17.72 -25.29
C ILE A 182 15.02 -17.69 -24.10
N ILE A 183 15.32 -18.43 -23.04
CA ILE A 183 14.47 -18.50 -21.83
C ILE A 183 14.38 -17.11 -21.16
N SER A 184 15.49 -16.36 -21.12
CA SER A 184 15.50 -14.98 -20.62
C SER A 184 14.65 -14.04 -21.49
N GLY A 185 14.64 -14.21 -22.82
CA GLY A 185 13.77 -13.43 -23.71
C GLY A 185 12.29 -13.68 -23.46
N ILE A 186 11.90 -14.92 -23.19
CA ILE A 186 10.53 -15.27 -22.78
C ILE A 186 10.19 -14.57 -21.46
N GLY A 187 11.08 -14.64 -20.47
CA GLY A 187 10.90 -13.95 -19.18
C GLY A 187 10.75 -12.42 -19.35
N GLN A 188 11.53 -11.81 -20.24
CA GLN A 188 11.42 -10.38 -20.54
C GLN A 188 10.04 -10.01 -21.08
N PHE A 189 9.47 -10.85 -21.97
CA PHE A 189 8.12 -10.65 -22.48
C PHE A 189 7.08 -10.71 -21.35
N PHE A 190 7.15 -11.73 -20.48
CA PHE A 190 6.27 -11.84 -19.33
C PHE A 190 6.35 -10.59 -18.42
N ILE A 191 7.56 -10.13 -18.10
CA ILE A 191 7.77 -8.91 -17.30
C ILE A 191 7.15 -7.70 -17.98
N ALA A 192 7.38 -7.51 -19.28
CA ALA A 192 6.84 -6.38 -20.04
C ALA A 192 5.30 -6.37 -20.02
N VAL A 193 4.68 -7.54 -20.19
CA VAL A 193 3.22 -7.70 -20.12
C VAL A 193 2.70 -7.42 -18.72
N THR A 194 3.33 -7.97 -17.67
CA THR A 194 2.90 -7.77 -16.28
C THR A 194 3.04 -6.30 -15.86
N LEU A 195 4.19 -5.67 -16.10
CA LEU A 195 4.39 -4.25 -15.79
C LEU A 195 3.46 -3.35 -16.61
N GLY A 196 3.24 -3.67 -17.88
CA GLY A 196 2.30 -2.97 -18.75
C GLY A 196 0.87 -3.06 -18.22
N SER A 197 0.43 -4.24 -17.79
CA SER A 197 -0.88 -4.45 -17.17
C SER A 197 -1.05 -3.67 -15.87
N VAL A 198 -0.05 -3.70 -14.97
CA VAL A 198 -0.08 -2.93 -13.72
C VAL A 198 -0.14 -1.43 -14.00
N PHE A 199 0.67 -0.94 -14.94
CA PHE A 199 0.65 0.47 -15.35
C PHE A 199 -0.71 0.88 -15.94
N ALA A 200 -1.27 0.06 -16.84
CA ALA A 200 -2.60 0.29 -17.40
C ALA A 200 -3.69 0.30 -16.31
N GLY A 201 -3.59 -0.59 -15.32
CA GLY A 201 -4.49 -0.63 -14.16
C GLY A 201 -4.41 0.65 -13.33
N VAL A 202 -3.21 1.14 -13.03
CA VAL A 202 -3.01 2.40 -12.29
C VAL A 202 -3.54 3.60 -13.09
N LEU A 203 -3.24 3.67 -14.39
CA LEU A 203 -3.75 4.74 -15.26
C LEU A 203 -5.28 4.71 -15.33
N SER A 204 -5.88 3.53 -15.53
CA SER A 204 -7.33 3.34 -15.58
C SER A 204 -7.99 3.73 -14.26
N ALA A 205 -7.42 3.34 -13.13
CA ALA A 205 -7.91 3.75 -11.81
C ALA A 205 -7.82 5.27 -11.63
N GLY A 206 -6.72 5.90 -12.04
CA GLY A 206 -6.55 7.34 -12.02
C GLY A 206 -7.57 8.09 -12.90
N LEU A 207 -7.77 7.63 -14.13
CA LEU A 207 -8.77 8.19 -15.05
C LEU A 207 -10.20 7.99 -14.53
N THR A 208 -10.51 6.82 -13.99
CA THR A 208 -11.82 6.54 -13.39
C THR A 208 -12.09 7.45 -12.20
N ALA A 209 -11.09 7.65 -11.33
CA ALA A 209 -11.18 8.58 -10.21
C ALA A 209 -11.40 10.03 -10.70
N LEU A 210 -10.66 10.47 -11.73
CA LEU A 210 -10.81 11.80 -12.32
C LEU A 210 -12.20 12.01 -12.91
N VAL A 211 -12.69 11.04 -13.70
CA VAL A 211 -14.05 11.06 -14.28
C VAL A 211 -15.10 11.12 -13.18
N GLY A 212 -14.96 10.31 -12.13
CA GLY A 212 -15.89 10.31 -11.00
C GLY A 212 -15.92 11.64 -10.24
N ARG A 213 -14.77 12.31 -10.08
CA ARG A 213 -14.73 13.65 -9.48
C ARG A 213 -15.29 14.73 -10.42
N ALA A 214 -15.06 14.63 -11.73
CA ALA A 214 -15.61 15.56 -12.71
C ALA A 214 -17.14 15.44 -12.82
N ASP A 215 -17.68 14.21 -12.89
CA ASP A 215 -19.13 13.95 -12.86
C ASP A 215 -19.77 14.48 -11.58
N PHE A 216 -19.12 14.29 -10.42
CA PHE A 216 -19.57 14.87 -9.16
C PHE A 216 -19.65 16.41 -9.22
N ILE A 217 -18.62 17.09 -9.75
CA ILE A 217 -18.63 18.56 -9.89
C ILE A 217 -19.78 19.01 -10.79
N ILE A 218 -19.97 18.36 -11.95
CA ILE A 218 -21.05 18.70 -12.89
C ILE A 218 -22.41 18.53 -12.21
N ARG A 219 -22.66 17.37 -11.58
CA ARG A 219 -23.93 17.09 -10.89
C ARG A 219 -24.20 18.11 -9.79
N ALA A 220 -23.21 18.38 -8.95
CA ALA A 220 -23.34 19.33 -7.84
C ALA A 220 -23.67 20.75 -8.35
N VAL A 221 -23.02 21.21 -9.43
CA VAL A 221 -23.33 22.51 -10.04
C VAL A 221 -24.73 22.51 -10.66
N THR A 222 -25.11 21.46 -11.39
CA THR A 222 -26.47 21.38 -11.98
C THR A 222 -27.57 21.33 -10.91
N SER A 223 -27.34 20.68 -9.77
CA SER A 223 -28.31 20.68 -8.66
C SER A 223 -28.40 22.02 -7.94
N LEU A 224 -27.34 22.84 -8.00
CA LEU A 224 -27.31 24.19 -7.43
C LEU A 224 -27.94 25.24 -8.36
N VAL A 225 -27.81 25.06 -9.68
CA VAL A 225 -28.32 26.01 -10.70
C VAL A 225 -29.74 25.66 -11.16
N GLY A 226 -30.09 24.37 -11.20
CA GLY A 226 -31.41 23.87 -11.62
C GLY A 226 -32.39 23.64 -10.46
N GLY A 227 -32.06 24.12 -9.25
CA GLY A 227 -32.97 24.20 -8.11
C GLY A 227 -33.82 25.46 -8.13
#